data_AF-A0A3P7F006-F1
#
_entry.id   AF-A0A3P7F006-F1
#
_cell.length_a   1.000
_cell.length_b   1.000
_cell.length_c   1.000
_cell.angle_alpha   90.00
_cell.angle_beta   90.00
_cell.angle_gamma   90.00
#
_symmetry.space_group_name_H-M   'P 1'
#
loop_
_entity.id
_entity.type
_entity.pdbx_description
1 polymer ?
#
loop_
_entity_poly.entity_id
_entity_poly.type
_entity_poly.pdbx_seq_one_letter_code
_entity_poly.pdbx_strand_id
1 'polypeptide(L)' 'MDKISWINKIDPPSPIRRNLHDESSNPNPMLTALTELLCSPQLGCVLRPDLAELYIKDVDAYNRNASEFCKHHSEKQNQH' A
#
# COMPACT_ATOMS: atom_id res chain seq x y z
N MET A 1 9.46 57.06 -12.43
CA MET A 1 10.36 56.11 -13.12
C MET A 1 11.72 56.40 -12.48
N ASP A 2 12.30 55.57 -11.63
CA ASP A 2 12.62 54.15 -11.80
C ASP A 2 12.48 53.36 -10.50
N LYS A 3 11.78 52.22 -10.56
CA LYS A 3 11.61 51.28 -9.45
C LYS A 3 12.48 50.04 -9.70
N ILE A 4 13.47 49.83 -8.83
CA ILE A 4 13.93 48.52 -8.32
C ILE A 4 14.41 47.52 -9.39
N SER A 5 15.71 47.52 -9.72
CA SER A 5 16.33 46.51 -10.61
C SER A 5 17.17 45.43 -9.89
N TRP A 6 17.15 45.35 -8.56
CA TRP A 6 18.14 44.55 -7.80
C TRP A 6 17.64 43.17 -7.30
N ILE A 7 16.46 42.71 -7.71
CA ILE A 7 15.82 41.52 -7.11
C ILE A 7 16.07 40.20 -7.88
N ASN A 8 16.73 40.18 -9.05
CA ASN A 8 16.90 38.94 -9.83
C ASN A 8 18.29 38.28 -9.72
N LYS A 9 18.92 38.33 -8.54
CA LYS A 9 20.21 37.65 -8.25
C LYS A 9 20.07 36.28 -7.57
N ILE A 10 18.93 35.61 -7.71
CA ILE A 10 18.75 34.26 -7.16
C ILE A 10 18.73 33.30 -8.35
N ASP A 11 19.87 32.64 -8.56
CA ASP A 11 20.00 31.52 -9.47
C ASP A 11 18.94 30.46 -9.13
N PRO A 12 18.13 29.99 -10.09
CA PRO A 12 17.19 28.92 -9.83
C PRO A 12 17.95 27.63 -9.48
N PRO A 13 17.52 26.89 -8.44
CA PRO A 13 18.15 25.60 -8.13
C PRO A 13 18.02 24.69 -9.35
N SER A 14 19.15 24.10 -9.75
CA SER A 14 19.22 23.17 -10.89
C SER A 14 18.17 22.06 -10.73
N PRO A 15 17.55 21.57 -11.83
CA PRO A 15 16.56 20.51 -11.75
C PRO A 15 17.18 19.29 -11.08
N ILE A 16 16.61 18.90 -9.94
CA ILE A 16 16.91 17.62 -9.28
C ILE A 16 16.79 16.56 -10.36
N ARG A 17 17.90 15.85 -10.67
CA ARG A 17 17.89 14.67 -11.54
C ARG A 17 16.86 13.71 -10.96
N ARG A 18 15.64 13.71 -11.52
CA ARG A 18 14.71 12.59 -11.34
C ARG A 18 15.37 11.44 -12.06
N ASN A 19 16.02 10.58 -11.30
CA ASN A 19 16.40 9.26 -11.76
C ASN A 19 15.15 8.66 -12.37
N LEU A 20 15.21 8.46 -13.68
CA LEU A 20 14.25 7.71 -14.47
C LEU A 20 14.43 6.24 -14.05
N HIS A 21 14.03 5.93 -12.82
CA HIS A 21 14.00 4.57 -12.30
C HIS A 21 12.71 3.94 -12.82
N ASP A 22 12.85 3.34 -14.00
CA ASP A 22 12.22 2.08 -14.35
C ASP A 22 10.70 1.96 -14.08
N GLU A 23 9.91 2.57 -14.97
CA GLU A 23 8.46 2.34 -15.10
C GLU A 23 8.10 0.88 -15.46
N SER A 24 9.07 -0.03 -15.61
CA SER A 24 8.81 -1.47 -15.79
C SER A 24 8.64 -2.24 -14.47
N SER A 25 8.95 -1.61 -13.33
CA SER A 25 8.95 -2.27 -12.02
C SER A 25 7.71 -2.00 -11.16
N ASN A 26 6.76 -1.18 -11.63
CA ASN A 26 5.62 -0.78 -10.81
C ASN A 26 4.58 -1.94 -10.81
N PRO A 27 4.44 -2.72 -9.72
CA PRO A 27 3.35 -3.70 -9.64
C PRO A 27 2.05 -2.96 -9.95
N ASN A 28 1.20 -3.60 -10.80
CA ASN A 28 -0.10 -3.06 -11.20
C ASN A 28 -0.72 -2.33 -9.98
N PRO A 29 -1.05 -1.03 -10.07
CA PRO A 29 -1.43 -0.24 -8.90
C PRO A 29 -2.59 -0.86 -8.12
N MET A 30 -3.45 -1.61 -8.81
CA MET A 30 -4.48 -2.43 -8.18
C MET A 30 -3.91 -3.55 -7.31
N LEU A 31 -2.91 -4.31 -7.79
CA LEU A 31 -2.23 -5.34 -7.00
C LEU A 31 -1.50 -4.75 -5.80
N THR A 32 -0.88 -3.58 -5.95
CA THR A 32 -0.25 -2.85 -4.84
C THR A 32 -1.28 -2.49 -3.78
N ALA A 33 -2.39 -1.85 -4.18
CA ALA A 33 -3.46 -1.48 -3.26
C ALA A 33 -4.11 -2.71 -2.57
N LEU A 34 -4.29 -3.81 -3.30
CA LEU A 34 -4.79 -5.07 -2.74
C LEU A 34 -3.80 -5.68 -1.74
N THR A 35 -2.50 -5.63 -2.03
CA THR A 35 -1.47 -6.12 -1.11
C THR A 35 -1.43 -5.29 0.16
N GLU A 36 -1.47 -3.96 0.04
CA GLU A 36 -1.56 -3.05 1.19
C GLU A 36 -2.80 -3.33 2.04
N LEU A 37 -3.96 -3.56 1.40
CA LEU A 37 -5.20 -3.90 2.09
C LEU A 37 -5.11 -5.24 2.86
N LEU A 38 -4.45 -6.25 2.28
CA LEU A 38 -4.24 -7.54 2.95
C LEU A 38 -3.28 -7.43 4.13
N CYS A 39 -2.26 -6.58 4.03
CA CYS A 39 -1.31 -6.32 5.11
C CYS A 39 -1.87 -5.38 6.19
N SER A 40 -2.89 -4.57 5.88
CA SER A 40 -3.49 -3.60 6.79
C SER A 40 -5.01 -3.53 6.57
N PRO A 41 -5.79 -4.39 7.26
CA PRO A 41 -7.24 -4.44 7.09
C PRO A 41 -7.93 -3.10 7.35
N GLN A 42 -8.78 -2.67 6.41
CA GLN A 42 -9.55 -1.43 6.53
C GLN A 42 -10.87 -1.67 7.28
N LEU A 43 -10.92 -1.27 8.55
CA LEU A 43 -12.09 -1.48 9.43
C LEU A 43 -13.29 -0.57 9.09
N GLY A 44 -13.11 0.44 8.25
CA GLY A 44 -14.18 1.36 7.83
C GLY A 44 -15.06 0.87 6.68
N CYS A 45 -14.64 -0.17 5.95
CA CYS A 45 -15.32 -0.67 4.73
C CYS A 45 -15.38 -2.21 4.70
N VAL A 46 -15.56 -2.81 5.87
CA VAL A 46 -15.49 -4.26 6.08
C VAL A 46 -16.58 -5.01 5.33
N LEU A 47 -16.19 -6.07 4.61
CA LEU A 47 -17.12 -7.01 3.96
C LEU A 47 -17.54 -8.18 4.87
N ARG A 48 -16.73 -8.50 5.89
CA ARG A 48 -16.95 -9.59 6.86
C ARG A 48 -16.93 -9.04 8.30
N PRO A 49 -18.05 -8.49 8.81
CA PRO A 49 -18.10 -7.84 10.13
C PRO A 49 -17.70 -8.76 11.28
N ASP A 50 -18.03 -10.06 11.17
CA ASP A 50 -17.64 -11.13 12.09
C ASP A 50 -16.11 -11.22 12.24
N LEU A 51 -15.39 -11.17 11.12
CA LEU A 51 -13.94 -11.22 11.12
C LEU A 51 -13.31 -9.91 11.59
N ALA A 52 -13.91 -8.76 11.29
CA ALA A 52 -13.42 -7.48 11.79
C ALA A 52 -13.58 -7.39 13.31
N GLU A 53 -14.70 -7.87 13.85
CA GLU A 53 -14.90 -7.97 15.30
C GLU A 53 -13.85 -8.89 15.94
N LEU A 54 -13.57 -10.06 15.35
CA LEU A 54 -12.51 -10.94 15.80
C LEU A 54 -11.14 -10.26 15.74
N TYR A 55 -10.82 -9.58 14.64
CA TYR A 55 -9.55 -8.86 14.48
C TYR A 55 -9.35 -7.77 15.54
N ILE A 56 -10.43 -7.05 15.89
CA ILE A 56 -10.40 -6.00 16.93
C ILE A 56 -10.29 -6.60 18.34
N LYS A 57 -11.01 -7.69 18.61
CA LYS A 57 -11.09 -8.29 19.95
C LYS A 57 -9.92 -9.22 20.28
N ASP A 58 -9.46 -10.01 19.32
CA ASP A 58 -8.46 -11.06 19.48
C ASP A 58 -7.70 -11.29 18.15
N VAL A 59 -6.68 -10.44 17.94
CA VAL A 59 -5.82 -10.50 16.76
C VAL A 59 -5.03 -11.81 16.65
N ASP A 60 -4.71 -12.45 17.78
CA ASP A 60 -3.97 -13.72 17.80
C ASP A 60 -4.84 -14.87 17.32
N ALA A 61 -6.11 -14.93 17.75
CA ALA A 61 -7.08 -15.88 17.22
C ALA A 61 -7.38 -15.63 15.74
N TYR A 62 -7.53 -14.37 15.32
CA TYR A 62 -7.68 -14.01 13.91
C TYR A 62 -6.51 -14.54 13.07
N ASN A 63 -5.27 -14.28 13.49
CA ASN A 63 -4.07 -14.70 12.76
C ASN A 63 -3.93 -16.23 12.69
N ARG A 64 -4.27 -16.94 13.78
CA ARG A 64 -4.28 -18.41 13.80
C ARG A 64 -5.29 -18.97 12.80
N ASN A 65 -6.52 -18.46 12.84
CA ASN A 65 -7.59 -18.87 11.94
C ASN A 65 -7.23 -18.56 10.47
N ALA A 66 -6.63 -17.39 10.21
CA ALA A 66 -6.14 -17.02 8.88
C ALA A 66 -5.03 -17.96 8.40
N SER A 67 -4.09 -18.34 9.27
CA SER A 67 -3.03 -19.29 8.93
C SER A 67 -3.56 -20.68 8.59
N GLU A 68 -4.50 -21.21 9.40
CA GLU A 68 -5.16 -22.49 9.14
C GLU A 68 -5.97 -22.45 7.84
N PHE A 69 -6.70 -21.36 7.61
CA PHE A 69 -7.44 -21.13 6.37
C PHE A 69 -6.52 -21.16 5.14
N CYS A 70 -5.39 -20.45 5.18
CA CYS A 70 -4.41 -20.45 4.11
C CYS A 70 -3.87 -21.86 3.82
N LYS A 71 -3.52 -22.64 4.86
CA LYS A 71 -3.04 -24.03 4.70
C LYS A 71 -4.07 -24.90 4.00
N HIS A 72 -5.32 -24.90 4.48
CA HIS A 72 -6.40 -25.70 3.91
C HIS A 72 -6.70 -25.37 2.45
N HIS A 73 -6.55 -24.10 2.05
CA HIS A 73 -6.79 -23.67 0.67
C HIS A 73 -5.58 -23.90 -0.24
N SER A 74 -4.35 -23.78 0.25
CA SER A 74 -3.15 -24.17 -0.50
C SER A 74 -3.11 -25.67 -0.78
N GLU A 75 -3.56 -26.52 0.16
CA GLU A 75 -3.65 -27.97 -0.04
C GLU A 75 -4.63 -28.35 -1.16
N LYS A 76 -5.75 -27.62 -1.28
CA LYS A 76 -6.74 -27.85 -2.36
C LYS A 76 -6.21 -27.45 -3.74
N GLN A 77 -5.30 -26.49 -3.84
CA GLN A 77 -4.71 -26.09 -5.12
C GLN A 77 -3.80 -27.18 -5.70
N ASN A 78 -3.28 -28.10 -4.87
CA ASN A 78 -2.49 -29.24 -5.34
C ASN A 78 -3.32 -30.44 -5.83
N GLN A 79 -4.66 -30.33 -5.86
CA GLN A 79 -5.58 -31.40 -6.27
C GLN A 79 -6.24 -31.16 -7.65
N HIS A 80 -5.72 -30.23 -8.46
CA HIS A 80 -6.18 -29.96 -9.83
C HIS A 80 -4.99 -29.91 -10.78
#